data_AF-A0A537KQ35-F1
#
_entry.id   AF-A0A537KQ35-F1
#
_cell.length_a   1.000
_cell.length_b   1.000
_cell.length_c   1.000
_cell.angle_alpha   90.00
_cell.angle_beta   90.00
_cell.angle_gamma   90.00
#
_symmetry.space_group_name_H-M   'P 1'
#
loop_
_entity.id
_entity.type
_entity.pdbx_description
1 polymer ?
#
loop_
_entity_poly.entity_id
_entity_poly.type
_entity_poly.pdbx_seq_one_letter_code
_entity_poly.pdbx_strand_id
1 'polypeptide(L)'
;ELSKKRLMEQPNQFLYWLILVGLILLIVGIAAAWLMSRNITAPLQKLTVATAAITAGDYSTSVPINRDDELGTLARAFNTMALQVKKSQKTLEKEAQKYKLLFEKNPMPMWILSKSTLDVIDVNEAAIEHYGYSRDEFLKINSKDLRPAEDIEKYIEHLGQQIDATLRVGTW
;
A
#
# COMPACT_ATOMS: atom_id res chain seq x y z
N GLU A 1 57.65 49.05 -38.07
CA GLU A 1 56.64 48.00 -38.39
C GLU A 1 56.84 46.67 -37.65
N LEU A 2 58.07 46.23 -37.36
CA LEU A 2 58.37 44.95 -36.66
C LEU A 2 57.75 44.80 -35.25
N SER A 3 57.43 45.90 -34.55
CA SER A 3 56.80 45.87 -33.23
C SER A 3 55.32 45.44 -33.28
N LYS A 4 54.56 45.81 -34.32
CA LYS A 4 53.14 45.43 -34.46
C LYS A 4 52.93 43.94 -34.73
N LYS A 5 53.84 43.29 -35.48
CA LYS A 5 53.75 41.85 -35.77
C LYS A 5 53.95 40.98 -34.52
N ARG A 6 54.92 41.33 -33.65
CA ARG A 6 55.14 40.61 -32.38
C ARG A 6 54.03 40.85 -31.34
N LEU A 7 53.38 42.01 -31.38
CA LEU A 7 52.25 42.33 -30.49
C LEU A 7 50.95 41.62 -30.88
N MET A 8 50.78 41.24 -32.15
CA MET A 8 49.56 40.58 -32.65
C MET A 8 49.62 39.04 -32.64
N GLU A 9 50.81 38.43 -32.53
CA GLU A 9 50.95 36.95 -32.45
C GLU A 9 50.75 36.39 -31.03
N GLN A 10 51.07 37.15 -29.97
CA GLN A 10 50.85 36.74 -28.57
C GLN A 10 49.36 36.59 -28.15
N PRO A 11 48.42 37.48 -28.52
CA PRO A 11 47.04 37.37 -28.05
C PRO A 11 46.31 36.14 -28.58
N ASN A 12 46.64 35.63 -29.77
CA ASN A 12 46.00 34.43 -30.33
C ASN A 12 46.37 33.16 -29.56
N GLN A 13 47.64 33.00 -29.14
CA GLN A 13 48.05 31.84 -28.34
C GLN A 13 47.34 31.80 -26.98
N PHE A 14 47.19 32.95 -26.35
CA PHE A 14 46.43 33.09 -25.11
C PHE A 14 44.95 32.72 -25.30
N LEU A 15 44.34 33.17 -26.40
CA LEU A 15 42.96 32.85 -26.75
C LEU A 15 42.75 31.33 -26.93
N TYR A 16 43.65 30.65 -27.65
CA TYR A 16 43.59 29.20 -27.83
C TYR A 16 43.71 28.43 -26.52
N TRP A 17 44.57 28.89 -25.60
CA TRP A 17 44.69 28.28 -24.27
C TRP A 17 43.40 28.45 -23.45
N LEU A 18 42.79 29.64 -23.46
CA LEU A 18 41.50 29.89 -22.80
C LEU A 18 40.38 28.99 -23.35
N ILE A 19 40.30 28.86 -24.68
CA ILE A 19 39.33 27.97 -25.33
C ILE A 19 39.58 26.52 -24.91
N LEU A 20 40.84 26.06 -24.91
CA LEU A 20 41.20 24.72 -24.46
C LEU A 20 40.77 24.45 -23.03
N VAL A 21 41.06 25.37 -22.10
CA VAL A 21 40.64 25.26 -20.70
C VAL A 21 39.12 25.22 -20.58
N GLY A 22 38.41 26.09 -21.31
CA GLY A 22 36.95 26.09 -21.33
C GLY A 22 36.36 24.78 -21.87
N LEU A 23 36.98 24.21 -22.91
CA LEU A 23 36.54 22.97 -23.54
C LEU A 23 36.79 21.76 -22.63
N ILE A 24 37.92 21.74 -21.91
CA ILE A 24 38.21 20.74 -20.87
C ILE A 24 37.18 20.82 -19.75
N LEU A 25 36.89 22.02 -19.24
CA LEU A 25 35.87 22.22 -18.19
C LEU A 25 34.48 21.74 -18.64
N LEU A 26 34.11 22.03 -19.89
CA LEU A 26 32.85 21.58 -20.47
C LEU A 26 32.77 20.05 -20.52
N ILE A 27 33.83 19.39 -21.02
CA ILE A 27 33.91 17.93 -21.08
C ILE A 27 33.82 17.31 -19.67
N VAL A 28 34.56 17.87 -18.70
CA VAL A 28 34.52 17.41 -17.31
C VAL A 28 33.12 17.55 -16.72
N GLY A 29 32.43 18.66 -16.98
CA GLY A 29 31.05 18.86 -16.54
C GLY A 29 30.08 17.83 -17.13
N ILE A 30 30.18 17.57 -18.44
CA ILE A 30 29.37 16.56 -19.13
C ILE A 30 29.65 15.16 -18.55
N ALA A 31 30.93 14.82 -18.36
CA ALA A 31 31.34 13.54 -17.79
C ALA A 31 30.83 13.36 -16.34
N ALA A 32 30.94 14.40 -15.51
CA ALA A 32 30.44 14.41 -14.15
C ALA A 32 28.91 14.24 -14.10
N ALA A 33 28.17 14.99 -14.93
CA ALA A 33 26.71 14.87 -15.01
C ALA A 33 26.27 13.47 -15.46
N TRP A 34 26.94 12.90 -16.48
CA TRP A 34 26.69 11.55 -16.94
C TRP A 34 26.96 10.50 -15.85
N LEU A 35 28.05 10.65 -15.10
CA LEU A 35 28.42 9.78 -13.99
C LEU A 35 27.40 9.85 -12.85
N MET A 36 26.98 11.06 -12.48
CA MET A 36 25.98 11.30 -11.43
C MET A 36 24.62 10.71 -11.80
N SER A 37 24.17 10.90 -13.05
CA SER A 37 22.94 10.31 -13.57
C SER A 37 22.94 8.79 -13.47
N ARG A 38 24.06 8.16 -13.86
CA ARG A 38 24.21 6.71 -13.88
C ARG A 38 24.34 6.10 -12.47
N ASN A 39 25.02 6.78 -11.55
CA ASN A 39 25.35 6.22 -10.24
C ASN A 39 24.36 6.59 -9.13
N ILE A 40 23.59 7.68 -9.27
CA ILE A 40 22.70 8.18 -8.21
C ILE A 40 21.27 8.33 -8.74
N THR A 41 21.07 9.13 -9.79
CA THR A 41 19.73 9.53 -10.24
C THR A 41 18.91 8.34 -10.76
N ALA A 42 19.48 7.52 -11.64
CA ALA A 42 18.76 6.40 -12.24
C ALA A 42 18.35 5.32 -11.20
N PRO A 43 19.21 4.89 -10.26
CA PRO A 43 18.79 4.00 -9.17
C PRO A 43 17.70 4.57 -8.27
N LEU A 44 17.78 5.86 -7.91
CA LEU A 44 16.75 6.51 -7.10
C LEU A 44 15.39 6.53 -7.81
N GLN A 45 15.37 6.81 -9.10
CA GLN A 45 14.13 6.80 -9.88
C GLN A 45 13.49 5.40 -9.90
N LYS A 46 14.29 4.33 -9.97
CA LYS A 46 13.78 2.95 -9.87
C LYS A 46 13.15 2.67 -8.50
N LEU A 47 13.78 3.13 -7.42
CA LEU A 47 13.20 3.04 -6.07
C LEU A 47 11.89 3.83 -5.97
N THR A 48 11.82 5.04 -6.52
CA THR A 48 10.59 5.84 -6.53
C THR A 48 9.46 5.12 -7.25
N VAL A 49 9.73 4.55 -8.44
CA VAL A 49 8.74 3.78 -9.21
C VAL A 49 8.30 2.53 -8.46
N ALA A 50 9.23 1.79 -7.85
CA ALA A 50 8.89 0.60 -7.07
C ALA A 50 8.04 0.94 -5.83
N THR A 51 8.35 2.04 -5.15
CA THR A 51 7.53 2.54 -4.03
C THR A 51 6.11 2.90 -4.51
N ALA A 52 5.98 3.58 -5.65
CA ALA A 52 4.66 3.91 -6.21
C ALA A 52 3.84 2.65 -6.55
N ALA A 53 4.49 1.60 -7.08
CA ALA A 53 3.83 0.33 -7.35
C ALA A 53 3.31 -0.35 -6.06
N ILE A 54 4.10 -0.33 -4.97
CA ILE A 54 3.65 -0.83 -3.66
C ILE A 54 2.44 -0.06 -3.15
N THR A 55 2.44 1.27 -3.26
CA THR A 55 1.28 2.09 -2.83
C THR A 55 0.03 1.85 -3.65
N ALA A 56 0.19 1.38 -4.90
CA ALA A 56 -0.92 0.96 -5.77
C ALA A 56 -1.36 -0.49 -5.52
N GLY A 57 -0.76 -1.21 -4.56
CA GLY A 57 -1.09 -2.59 -4.21
C GLY A 57 -0.29 -3.66 -4.96
N ASP A 58 0.65 -3.29 -5.83
CA ASP A 58 1.57 -4.26 -6.46
C ASP A 58 2.78 -4.51 -5.56
N TYR A 59 2.65 -5.53 -4.71
CA TYR A 59 3.72 -5.99 -3.81
C TYR A 59 4.69 -6.99 -4.44
N SER A 60 4.67 -7.19 -5.76
CA SER A 60 5.57 -8.13 -6.45
C SER A 60 6.81 -7.47 -7.04
N THR A 61 6.84 -6.14 -7.07
CA THR A 61 8.01 -5.39 -7.54
C THR A 61 9.20 -5.54 -6.59
N SER A 62 10.41 -5.58 -7.16
CA SER A 62 11.65 -5.55 -6.39
C SER A 62 12.71 -4.69 -7.08
N VAL A 63 13.56 -4.05 -6.29
CA VAL A 63 14.67 -3.25 -6.80
C VAL A 63 15.92 -4.13 -6.85
N PRO A 64 16.59 -4.26 -8.00
CA PRO A 64 17.78 -5.10 -8.12
C PRO A 64 18.92 -4.57 -7.25
N ILE A 65 19.57 -5.48 -6.51
CA ILE A 65 20.69 -5.19 -5.62
C ILE A 65 21.96 -5.65 -6.33
N ASN A 66 22.63 -4.75 -7.05
CA ASN A 66 23.94 -5.04 -7.66
C ASN A 66 24.97 -3.96 -7.26
N ARG A 67 24.89 -3.52 -5.98
CA ARG A 67 25.69 -2.45 -5.40
C ARG A 67 25.92 -2.72 -3.90
N ASP A 68 27.11 -2.38 -3.43
CA ASP A 68 27.53 -2.53 -2.02
C ASP A 68 27.70 -1.19 -1.29
N ASP A 69 27.08 -0.14 -1.81
CA ASP A 69 27.04 1.21 -1.22
C ASP A 69 25.77 1.46 -0.39
N GLU A 70 25.59 2.69 0.07
CA GLU A 70 24.41 3.14 0.81
C GLU A 70 23.12 2.95 0.02
N LEU A 71 23.16 3.14 -1.31
CA LEU A 71 22.01 2.88 -2.19
C LEU A 71 21.67 1.39 -2.24
N GLY A 72 22.68 0.53 -2.25
CA GLY A 72 22.51 -0.92 -2.11
C GLY A 72 21.86 -1.31 -0.78
N THR A 73 22.28 -0.68 0.33
CA THR A 73 21.67 -0.88 1.64
C THR A 73 20.22 -0.41 1.68
N LEU A 74 19.92 0.75 1.09
CA LEU A 74 18.55 1.26 0.98
C LEU A 74 17.67 0.34 0.13
N ALA A 75 18.19 -0.18 -0.99
CA ALA A 75 17.46 -1.13 -1.84
C ALA A 75 17.16 -2.44 -1.10
N ARG A 76 18.11 -2.94 -0.29
CA ARG A 76 17.89 -4.11 0.58
C ARG A 76 16.79 -3.85 1.62
N ALA A 77 16.84 -2.71 2.29
CA ALA A 77 15.84 -2.30 3.27
C ALA A 77 14.45 -2.18 2.61
N PHE A 78 14.36 -1.54 1.45
CA PHE A 78 13.14 -1.43 0.65
C PHE A 78 12.57 -2.80 0.29
N ASN A 79 13.39 -3.71 -0.28
CA ASN A 79 12.94 -5.05 -0.65
C ASN A 79 12.44 -5.86 0.56
N THR A 80 13.09 -5.69 1.71
CA THR A 80 12.69 -6.34 2.97
C THR A 80 11.32 -5.85 3.42
N MET A 81 11.12 -4.52 3.42
CA MET A 81 9.83 -3.91 3.73
C MET A 81 8.74 -4.37 2.74
N ALA A 82 9.03 -4.35 1.43
CA ALA A 82 8.10 -4.81 0.39
C ALA A 82 7.65 -6.27 0.62
N LEU A 83 8.58 -7.15 0.97
CA LEU A 83 8.29 -8.55 1.28
C LEU A 83 7.44 -8.70 2.55
N GLN A 84 7.72 -7.91 3.60
CA GLN A 84 6.94 -7.92 4.82
C GLN A 84 5.50 -7.45 4.59
N VAL A 85 5.32 -6.37 3.83
CA VAL A 85 3.99 -5.87 3.44
C VAL A 85 3.22 -6.94 2.67
N LYS A 86 3.84 -7.55 1.65
CA LYS A 86 3.24 -8.66 0.89
C LYS A 86 2.79 -9.80 1.78
N LYS A 87 3.62 -10.19 2.75
CA LYS A 87 3.33 -11.28 3.67
C LYS A 87 2.18 -10.92 4.60
N SER A 88 2.19 -9.71 5.16
CA SER A 88 1.11 -9.22 6.02
C SER A 88 -0.23 -9.20 5.29
N GLN A 89 -0.25 -8.66 4.05
CA GLN A 89 -1.44 -8.65 3.20
C GLN A 89 -2.00 -10.07 2.97
N LYS A 90 -1.14 -11.01 2.57
CA LYS A 90 -1.56 -12.42 2.38
C LYS A 90 -2.08 -13.07 3.65
N THR A 91 -1.47 -12.76 4.80
CA THR A 91 -1.94 -13.28 6.09
C THR A 91 -3.33 -12.73 6.40
N LEU A 92 -3.55 -11.42 6.26
CA LEU A 92 -4.85 -10.79 6.48
C LEU A 92 -5.93 -11.39 5.56
N GLU A 93 -5.63 -11.57 4.28
CA GLU A 93 -6.55 -12.21 3.32
C GLU A 93 -6.89 -13.64 3.73
N LYS A 94 -5.89 -14.42 4.13
CA LYS A 94 -6.10 -15.81 4.59
C LYS A 94 -6.92 -15.87 5.88
N GLU A 95 -6.67 -14.96 6.81
CA GLU A 95 -7.44 -14.87 8.06
C GLU A 95 -8.89 -14.47 7.77
N ALA A 96 -9.12 -13.46 6.94
CA ALA A 96 -10.47 -13.05 6.53
C ALA A 96 -11.22 -14.20 5.86
N GLN A 97 -10.58 -14.94 4.94
CA GLN A 97 -11.17 -16.13 4.31
C GLN A 97 -11.47 -17.23 5.34
N LYS A 98 -10.56 -17.46 6.29
CA LYS A 98 -10.77 -18.44 7.37
C LYS A 98 -11.98 -18.06 8.22
N TYR A 99 -12.09 -16.81 8.66
CA TYR A 99 -13.23 -16.35 9.46
C TYR A 99 -14.54 -16.45 8.68
N LYS A 100 -14.54 -16.05 7.40
CA LYS A 100 -15.71 -16.21 6.52
C LYS A 100 -16.12 -17.68 6.43
N LEU A 101 -15.17 -18.59 6.18
CA LEU A 101 -15.46 -20.02 6.12
C LEU A 101 -16.04 -20.56 7.44
N LEU A 102 -15.45 -20.17 8.58
CA LEU A 102 -15.94 -20.58 9.90
C LEU A 102 -17.36 -20.05 10.19
N PHE A 103 -17.67 -18.83 9.77
CA PHE A 103 -19.01 -18.25 9.86
C PHE A 103 -20.02 -19.02 9.01
N GLU A 104 -19.71 -19.18 7.71
CA GLU A 104 -20.61 -19.85 6.75
C GLU A 104 -20.86 -21.32 7.11
N LYS A 105 -19.83 -22.05 7.53
CA LYS A 105 -19.89 -23.49 7.82
C LYS A 105 -20.24 -23.82 9.28
N ASN A 106 -20.54 -22.82 10.10
CA ASN A 106 -21.04 -23.08 11.44
C ASN A 106 -22.44 -23.71 11.35
N PRO A 107 -22.68 -24.90 11.96
CA PRO A 107 -23.98 -25.56 11.91
C PRO A 107 -25.09 -24.82 12.68
N MET A 108 -24.74 -23.85 13.53
CA MET A 108 -25.73 -23.01 14.21
C MET A 108 -26.15 -21.84 13.31
N PRO A 109 -27.46 -21.55 13.21
CA PRO A 109 -27.95 -20.31 12.61
C PRO A 109 -27.29 -19.07 13.23
N MET A 110 -26.67 -18.24 12.40
CA MET A 110 -26.03 -16.99 12.82
C MET A 110 -26.26 -15.87 11.81
N TRP A 111 -26.39 -14.66 12.34
CA TRP A 111 -26.40 -13.42 11.57
C TRP A 111 -25.59 -12.34 12.29
N ILE A 112 -25.08 -11.38 11.52
CA ILE A 112 -24.32 -10.23 12.00
C ILE A 112 -25.21 -9.00 11.89
N LEU A 113 -25.28 -8.19 12.95
CA LEU A 113 -26.10 -6.99 13.00
C LEU A 113 -25.24 -5.71 12.99
N SER A 114 -25.78 -4.65 12.40
CA SER A 114 -25.26 -3.29 12.53
C SER A 114 -25.47 -2.78 13.95
N LYS A 115 -24.41 -2.25 14.60
CA LYS A 115 -24.51 -1.71 15.96
C LYS A 115 -25.44 -0.50 16.08
N SER A 116 -25.56 0.31 15.02
CA SER A 116 -26.33 1.57 15.05
C SER A 116 -27.79 1.38 14.65
N THR A 117 -28.05 0.58 13.63
CA THR A 117 -29.39 0.43 13.05
C THR A 117 -30.06 -0.89 13.44
N LEU A 118 -29.28 -1.89 13.86
CA LEU A 118 -29.72 -3.28 14.08
C LEU A 118 -30.20 -4.00 12.81
N ASP A 119 -29.82 -3.49 11.63
CA ASP A 119 -30.00 -4.18 10.36
C ASP A 119 -29.11 -5.42 10.29
N VAL A 120 -29.59 -6.48 9.67
CA VAL A 120 -28.77 -7.65 9.36
C VAL A 120 -27.77 -7.29 8.26
N ILE A 121 -26.48 -7.40 8.57
CA ILE A 121 -25.35 -7.16 7.65
C ILE A 121 -24.95 -8.43 6.91
N ASP A 122 -25.03 -9.59 7.57
CA ASP A 122 -24.68 -10.87 6.98
C ASP A 122 -25.38 -12.03 7.70
N VAL A 123 -25.50 -13.18 7.04
CA VAL A 123 -26.18 -14.38 7.55
C VAL A 123 -25.49 -15.65 7.03
N ASN A 124 -25.34 -16.69 7.85
CA ASN A 124 -24.69 -17.93 7.42
C ASN A 124 -25.64 -18.93 6.74
N GLU A 125 -25.08 -19.94 6.10
CA GLU A 125 -25.84 -21.01 5.42
C GLU A 125 -26.84 -21.71 6.37
N ALA A 126 -26.43 -22.03 7.61
CA ALA A 126 -27.30 -22.71 8.57
C ALA A 126 -28.57 -21.90 8.92
N ALA A 127 -28.49 -20.57 9.00
CA ALA A 127 -29.67 -19.73 9.23
C ALA A 127 -30.60 -19.69 8.02
N ILE A 128 -30.05 -19.62 6.81
CA ILE A 128 -30.82 -19.70 5.56
C ILE A 128 -31.58 -21.04 5.52
N GLU A 129 -30.91 -22.15 5.79
CA GLU A 129 -31.52 -23.48 5.81
C GLU A 129 -32.56 -23.65 6.92
N HIS A 130 -32.28 -23.13 8.12
CA HIS A 130 -33.17 -23.29 9.26
C HIS A 130 -34.46 -22.46 9.14
N TYR A 131 -34.35 -21.21 8.68
CA TYR A 131 -35.48 -20.29 8.63
C TYR A 131 -36.15 -20.21 7.24
N GLY A 132 -35.50 -20.72 6.20
CA GLY A 132 -36.06 -20.81 4.85
C GLY A 132 -36.10 -19.50 4.05
N TYR A 133 -35.52 -18.41 4.57
CA TYR A 133 -35.37 -17.15 3.84
C TYR A 133 -34.11 -17.15 2.99
N SER A 134 -34.16 -16.50 1.84
CA SER A 134 -32.96 -16.21 1.06
C SER A 134 -32.07 -15.19 1.75
N ARG A 135 -30.79 -15.15 1.36
CA ARG A 135 -29.83 -14.19 1.91
C ARG A 135 -30.29 -12.74 1.71
N ASP A 136 -30.79 -12.42 0.52
CA ASP A 136 -31.26 -11.06 0.20
C ASP A 136 -32.49 -10.63 1.00
N GLU A 137 -33.31 -11.57 1.44
CA GLU A 137 -34.42 -11.30 2.35
C GLU A 137 -33.91 -11.02 3.76
N PHE A 138 -32.99 -11.84 4.27
CA PHE A 138 -32.34 -11.61 5.57
C PHE A 138 -31.69 -10.22 5.66
N LEU A 139 -30.97 -9.79 4.62
CA LEU A 139 -30.29 -8.49 4.59
C LEU A 139 -31.25 -7.28 4.59
N LYS A 140 -32.54 -7.48 4.34
CA LYS A 140 -33.57 -6.44 4.40
C LYS A 140 -34.29 -6.41 5.76
N ILE A 141 -34.02 -7.38 6.62
CA ILE A 141 -34.66 -7.48 7.93
C ILE A 141 -33.90 -6.61 8.93
N ASN A 142 -34.66 -5.81 9.68
CA ASN A 142 -34.16 -5.22 10.91
C ASN A 142 -34.46 -6.16 12.09
N SER A 143 -33.50 -6.35 12.99
CA SER A 143 -33.67 -7.25 14.16
C SER A 143 -34.85 -6.86 15.05
N LYS A 144 -35.27 -5.59 15.04
CA LYS A 144 -36.45 -5.11 15.79
C LYS A 144 -37.77 -5.63 15.20
N ASP A 145 -37.81 -5.88 13.89
CA ASP A 145 -39.03 -6.33 13.19
C ASP A 145 -39.35 -7.79 13.49
N LEU A 146 -38.37 -8.55 13.97
CA LEU A 146 -38.52 -9.96 14.36
C LEU A 146 -39.06 -10.14 15.78
N ARG A 147 -39.38 -9.03 16.48
CA ARG A 147 -39.78 -9.03 17.90
C ARG A 147 -41.14 -8.34 18.08
N PRO A 148 -41.94 -8.76 19.07
CA PRO A 148 -43.11 -7.99 19.49
C PRO A 148 -42.72 -6.57 19.92
N ALA A 149 -43.56 -5.57 19.60
CA ALA A 149 -43.26 -4.15 19.85
C ALA A 149 -42.93 -3.84 21.32
N GLU A 150 -43.56 -4.57 22.24
CA GLU A 150 -43.40 -4.42 23.70
C GLU A 150 -42.01 -4.85 24.21
N ASP A 151 -41.29 -5.69 23.45
CA ASP A 151 -39.99 -6.23 23.83
C ASP A 151 -38.79 -5.49 23.20
N ILE A 152 -39.06 -4.54 22.29
CA ILE A 152 -38.02 -3.79 21.57
C ILE A 152 -37.18 -2.94 22.53
N GLU A 153 -37.82 -2.26 23.49
CA GLU A 153 -37.15 -1.34 24.40
C GLU A 153 -36.19 -2.10 25.35
N LYS A 154 -36.65 -3.22 25.92
CA LYS A 154 -35.81 -4.14 26.72
C LYS A 154 -34.66 -4.74 25.91
N TYR A 155 -34.90 -5.05 24.64
CA TYR A 155 -33.87 -5.58 23.75
C TYR A 155 -32.76 -4.56 23.48
N ILE A 156 -33.12 -3.30 23.17
CA ILE A 156 -32.16 -2.21 22.95
C ILE A 156 -31.36 -1.94 24.23
N GLU A 157 -32.02 -1.93 25.39
CA GLU A 157 -31.36 -1.75 26.69
C GLU A 157 -30.35 -2.89 26.97
N HIS A 158 -30.74 -4.15 26.72
CA HIS A 158 -29.85 -5.31 26.88
C HIS A 158 -28.64 -5.25 25.93
N LEU A 159 -28.85 -4.84 24.68
CA LEU A 159 -27.76 -4.65 23.72
C LEU A 159 -26.83 -3.52 24.17
N GLY A 160 -27.36 -2.39 24.66
CA GLY A 160 -26.58 -1.27 25.18
C GLY A 160 -25.63 -1.65 26.31
N GLN A 161 -26.03 -2.59 27.18
CA GLN A 161 -25.19 -3.11 28.27
C GLN A 161 -24.14 -4.14 27.81
N GLN A 162 -24.38 -4.87 26.71
CA GLN A 162 -23.48 -5.92 26.19
C GLN A 162 -22.49 -5.46 25.12
N ILE A 163 -22.66 -4.27 24.51
CA ILE A 163 -21.79 -3.81 23.40
C ILE A 163 -20.32 -3.62 23.80
N ASP A 164 -19.99 -3.65 25.11
CA ASP A 164 -18.62 -3.65 25.63
C ASP A 164 -18.00 -5.06 25.77
N ALA A 165 -18.78 -6.13 25.60
CA ALA A 165 -18.34 -7.52 25.68
C ALA A 165 -18.63 -8.26 24.37
N THR A 166 -17.71 -8.17 23.41
CA THR A 166 -17.70 -9.02 22.21
C THR A 166 -17.81 -10.50 22.58
N LEU A 167 -18.71 -11.22 21.89
CA LEU A 167 -19.02 -12.66 21.96
C LEU A 167 -20.02 -13.11 23.03
N ARG A 168 -21.31 -12.98 22.73
CA ARG A 168 -22.27 -14.04 23.05
C ARG A 168 -23.09 -14.41 21.81
N VAL A 169 -22.78 -15.59 21.27
CA VAL A 169 -23.66 -16.31 20.35
C VAL A 169 -24.69 -17.01 21.23
N GLY A 170 -25.90 -16.47 21.31
CA GLY A 170 -26.99 -17.01 22.12
C GLY A 170 -28.11 -17.53 21.23
N THR A 171 -28.61 -18.72 21.55
CA THR A 171 -29.88 -19.25 21.04
C THR A 171 -31.02 -18.36 21.53
N TRP A 172 -31.82 -17.89 20.57
CA TRP A 172 -33.05 -17.13 20.79
C TRP A 172 -34.12 -18.01 21.42
#